data_AF-A0A1M3QP57-F1
#
_entry.id   AF-A0A1M3QP57-F1
#
_cell.length_a   1.000
_cell.length_b   1.000
_cell.length_c   1.000
_cell.angle_alpha   90.00
_cell.angle_beta   90.00
_cell.angle_gamma   90.00
#
_symmetry.space_group_name_H-M   'P 1'
#
loop_
_entity.id
_entity.type
_entity.pdbx_description
1 polymer ?
#
loop_
_entity_poly.entity_id
_entity_poly.type
_entity_poly.pdbx_seq_one_letter_code
_entity_poly.pdbx_strand_id
1 'polypeptide(L)'
;MIVRKTLSLKAVYQFAGHHIGWLTAWMLIVTLLYHFTHWRWITIPWLPLSVIGTAVAFYVGFKNNQAYDRLWEGRKIWGSIINSSRMFSTMVKHFIVAGELTKEEMGDIKRRIIYRHIAYLYTLREQLLAPTQWEHVSLQWRFGTFNQRRKNQLLAIAYKEEFDEIESKKYISDEEIKLYENMVNKATQMLDMQTSDMSLLFRKDCLNMMQQVKLQDILNDFYDHQGKAERIKKFPLPRQYGSFSFIFVAIFVFLLPFGLVGEFNKLGGNAIWFSIPFGVIIGWIYVVMEMIGDYSENPFEGLFNDVPMLSICRTIEIDLLQMMGDKNVPAAIKPKNDVLM
;
A
#
# COMPACT_ATOMS: atom_id res chain seq x y z
N MET A 1 -1.32 4.56 -5.52
CA MET A 1 -2.46 4.02 -6.29
C MET A 1 -2.47 4.43 -7.77
N ILE A 2 -2.49 3.48 -8.70
CA ILE A 2 -2.69 3.74 -10.12
C ILE A 2 -4.12 4.24 -10.35
N VAL A 3 -4.29 5.37 -11.02
CA VAL A 3 -5.62 5.99 -11.27
C VAL A 3 -6.12 5.74 -12.69
N ARG A 4 -5.23 5.37 -13.61
CA ARG A 4 -5.58 5.13 -15.01
C ARG A 4 -6.47 3.89 -15.17
N LYS A 5 -7.54 4.02 -15.95
CA LYS A 5 -8.52 2.94 -16.22
C LYS A 5 -7.90 1.70 -16.87
N THR A 6 -6.88 1.87 -17.72
CA THR A 6 -6.20 0.78 -18.42
C THR A 6 -4.70 0.93 -18.33
N LEU A 7 -4.00 -0.17 -18.03
CA LEU A 7 -2.54 -0.18 -18.06
C LEU A 7 -2.07 -0.16 -19.51
N SER A 8 -1.11 0.73 -19.82
CA SER A 8 -0.47 0.72 -21.14
C SER A 8 0.42 -0.51 -21.30
N LEU A 9 0.62 -0.98 -22.54
CA LEU A 9 1.55 -2.09 -22.82
C LEU A 9 2.96 -1.79 -22.29
N LYS A 10 3.39 -0.53 -22.34
CA LYS A 10 4.66 -0.08 -21.75
C LYS A 10 4.70 -0.28 -20.23
N ALA A 11 3.62 0.04 -19.52
CA ALA A 11 3.53 -0.17 -18.08
C ALA A 11 3.54 -1.67 -17.71
N VAL A 12 2.81 -2.50 -18.46
CA VAL A 12 2.82 -3.97 -18.30
C VAL A 12 4.22 -4.53 -18.51
N TYR A 13 4.93 -4.05 -19.55
CA TYR A 13 6.31 -4.45 -19.83
C TYR A 13 7.29 -3.96 -18.76
N GLN A 14 7.14 -2.74 -18.25
CA GLN A 14 7.98 -2.23 -17.14
C GLN A 14 7.75 -3.00 -15.84
N PHE A 15 6.54 -3.52 -15.61
CA PHE A 15 6.20 -4.28 -14.42
C PHE A 15 6.73 -5.73 -14.49
N ALA A 16 6.45 -6.46 -15.57
CA ALA A 16 6.75 -7.90 -15.66
C ALA A 16 7.44 -8.32 -16.97
N GLY A 17 7.75 -7.39 -17.87
CA GLY A 17 8.31 -7.69 -19.19
C GLY A 17 9.72 -8.28 -19.15
N HIS A 18 10.52 -7.98 -18.13
CA HIS A 18 11.84 -8.58 -17.98
C HIS A 18 11.78 -10.11 -17.76
N HIS A 19 10.63 -10.63 -17.28
CA HIS A 19 10.48 -12.07 -17.10
C HIS A 19 10.38 -12.83 -18.43
N ILE A 20 9.88 -12.17 -19.48
CA ILE A 20 9.78 -12.74 -20.83
C ILE A 20 11.17 -13.17 -21.33
N GLY A 21 12.23 -12.40 -21.03
CA GLY A 21 13.58 -12.68 -21.48
C GLY A 21 14.14 -14.01 -20.96
N TRP A 22 14.11 -14.24 -19.64
CA TRP A 22 14.63 -15.49 -19.07
C TRP A 22 13.69 -16.68 -19.33
N LEU A 23 12.37 -16.45 -19.38
CA LEU A 23 11.41 -17.48 -19.78
C LEU A 23 11.69 -17.96 -21.20
N THR A 24 11.95 -17.01 -22.11
CA THR A 24 12.32 -17.32 -23.51
C THR A 24 13.62 -18.10 -23.56
N ALA A 25 14.65 -17.67 -22.81
CA ALA A 25 15.91 -18.39 -22.73
C ALA A 25 15.71 -19.84 -22.23
N TRP A 26 14.92 -20.02 -21.17
CA TRP A 26 14.65 -21.35 -20.61
C TRP A 26 13.89 -22.26 -21.58
N MET A 27 12.80 -21.75 -22.17
CA MET A 27 12.03 -22.47 -23.18
C MET A 27 12.88 -22.83 -24.40
N LEU A 28 13.74 -21.89 -24.85
CA LEU A 28 14.65 -22.10 -25.98
C LEU A 28 15.66 -23.20 -25.68
N ILE A 29 16.32 -23.17 -24.51
CA ILE A 29 17.30 -24.18 -24.11
C ILE A 29 16.69 -25.58 -24.15
N VAL A 30 15.53 -25.78 -23.51
CA VAL A 30 14.89 -27.11 -23.48
C VAL A 30 14.43 -27.56 -24.87
N THR A 31 13.89 -26.64 -25.68
CA THR A 31 13.46 -26.94 -27.05
C THR A 31 14.65 -27.32 -27.95
N LEU A 32 15.77 -26.60 -27.85
CA LEU A 32 17.01 -26.90 -28.59
C LEU A 32 17.59 -28.25 -28.15
N LEU A 33 17.66 -28.52 -26.84
CA LEU A 33 18.12 -29.81 -26.32
C LEU A 33 17.27 -30.94 -26.89
N TYR A 34 15.94 -30.83 -26.83
CA TYR A 34 15.05 -31.85 -27.35
C TYR A 34 15.22 -32.07 -28.87
N HIS A 35 15.30 -30.98 -29.65
CA HIS A 35 15.37 -31.05 -31.12
C HIS A 35 16.70 -31.62 -31.61
N PHE A 36 17.83 -31.11 -31.10
CA PHE A 36 19.16 -31.45 -31.61
C PHE A 36 19.79 -32.70 -30.99
N THR A 37 19.57 -32.94 -29.70
CA THR A 37 20.16 -34.13 -29.02
C THR A 37 19.26 -35.36 -29.12
N HIS A 38 18.05 -35.20 -29.65
CA HIS A 38 17.00 -36.22 -29.66
C HIS A 38 16.74 -36.85 -28.28
N TRP A 39 17.00 -36.10 -27.21
CA TRP A 39 16.83 -36.55 -25.84
C TRP A 39 15.35 -36.60 -25.46
N ARG A 40 14.63 -37.56 -26.04
CA ARG A 40 13.17 -37.70 -25.88
C ARG A 40 12.75 -38.10 -24.47
N TRP A 41 13.66 -38.61 -23.65
CA TRP A 41 13.41 -39.00 -22.27
C TRP A 41 13.21 -37.81 -21.33
N ILE A 42 13.55 -36.59 -21.77
CA ILE A 42 13.37 -35.38 -20.98
C ILE A 42 11.90 -34.94 -20.92
N THR A 43 11.02 -35.49 -21.78
CA THR A 43 9.61 -35.10 -21.80
C THR A 43 8.83 -35.76 -20.69
N ILE A 44 8.05 -34.95 -19.99
CA ILE A 44 7.07 -35.41 -19.01
C ILE A 44 5.68 -35.46 -19.66
N PRO A 45 4.81 -36.41 -19.27
CA PRO A 45 3.45 -36.46 -19.78
C PRO A 45 2.69 -35.15 -19.49
N TRP A 46 1.95 -34.64 -20.47
CA TRP A 46 1.21 -33.38 -20.35
C TRP A 46 0.16 -33.41 -19.24
N LEU A 47 -0.54 -34.53 -19.08
CA LEU A 47 -1.67 -34.64 -18.15
C LEU A 47 -1.24 -34.33 -16.69
N PRO A 48 -0.22 -34.99 -16.09
CA PRO A 48 0.33 -34.60 -14.79
C PRO A 48 0.73 -33.13 -14.69
N LEU A 49 1.41 -32.57 -15.70
CA LEU A 49 1.82 -31.17 -15.70
C LEU A 49 0.62 -30.22 -15.69
N SER A 50 -0.43 -30.54 -16.46
CA SER A 50 -1.66 -29.74 -16.51
C SER A 50 -2.44 -29.76 -15.19
N VAL A 51 -2.43 -30.88 -14.47
CA VAL A 51 -3.03 -31.01 -13.13
C VAL A 51 -2.24 -30.17 -12.12
N ILE A 52 -0.91 -30.23 -12.16
CA ILE A 52 -0.04 -29.36 -11.33
C ILE A 52 -0.34 -27.90 -11.63
N GLY A 53 -0.32 -27.48 -12.89
CA GLY A 53 -0.63 -26.11 -13.29
C GLY A 53 -1.98 -25.64 -12.76
N THR A 54 -3.03 -26.45 -12.94
CA THR A 54 -4.37 -26.15 -12.42
C THR A 54 -4.35 -25.97 -10.90
N ALA A 55 -3.71 -26.87 -10.16
CA ALA A 55 -3.58 -26.75 -8.70
C ALA A 55 -2.82 -25.49 -8.28
N VAL A 56 -1.72 -25.15 -8.97
CA VAL A 56 -0.96 -23.92 -8.72
C VAL A 56 -1.81 -22.68 -9.02
N ALA A 57 -2.56 -22.65 -10.11
CA ALA A 57 -3.42 -21.53 -10.46
C ALA A 57 -4.51 -21.29 -9.40
N PHE A 58 -5.13 -22.35 -8.90
CA PHE A 58 -6.08 -22.24 -7.77
C PHE A 58 -5.40 -21.70 -6.52
N TYR A 59 -4.24 -22.25 -6.15
CA TYR A 59 -3.51 -21.81 -4.96
C TYR A 59 -3.13 -20.33 -5.01
N VAL A 60 -2.51 -19.90 -6.11
CA VAL A 60 -2.15 -18.49 -6.36
C VAL A 60 -3.40 -17.62 -6.39
N GLY A 61 -4.50 -18.09 -6.99
CA GLY A 61 -5.78 -17.39 -6.99
C GLY A 61 -6.32 -17.11 -5.58
N PHE A 62 -6.28 -18.11 -4.67
CA PHE A 62 -6.67 -17.92 -3.28
C PHE A 62 -5.74 -16.95 -2.54
N LYS A 63 -4.42 -17.06 -2.74
CA LYS A 63 -3.45 -16.11 -2.18
C LYS A 63 -3.75 -14.67 -2.65
N ASN A 64 -4.01 -14.50 -3.94
CA ASN A 64 -4.27 -13.18 -4.53
C ASN A 64 -5.55 -12.55 -3.98
N ASN A 65 -6.60 -13.35 -3.75
CA ASN A 65 -7.82 -12.85 -3.11
C ASN A 65 -7.55 -12.37 -1.68
N GLN A 66 -6.78 -13.11 -0.89
CA GLN A 66 -6.42 -12.69 0.47
C GLN A 66 -5.53 -11.44 0.49
N ALA A 67 -4.58 -11.34 -0.45
CA ALA A 67 -3.75 -10.14 -0.61
C ALA A 67 -4.60 -8.92 -0.99
N TYR A 68 -5.54 -9.09 -1.93
CA TYR A 68 -6.49 -8.04 -2.30
C TYR A 68 -7.37 -7.60 -1.12
N ASP A 69 -7.87 -8.54 -0.30
CA ASP A 69 -8.67 -8.22 0.88
C ASP A 69 -7.89 -7.38 1.89
N ARG A 70 -6.60 -7.63 2.08
CA ARG A 70 -5.72 -6.80 2.92
C ARG A 70 -5.55 -5.39 2.37
N LEU A 71 -5.33 -5.25 1.06
CA LEU A 71 -5.27 -3.94 0.39
C LEU A 71 -6.59 -3.18 0.53
N TRP A 72 -7.71 -3.87 0.34
CA TRP A 72 -9.05 -3.31 0.49
C TRP A 72 -9.36 -2.93 1.95
N GLU A 73 -8.93 -3.72 2.94
CA GLU A 73 -9.02 -3.37 4.36
C GLU A 73 -8.25 -2.10 4.67
N GLY A 74 -7.01 -1.97 4.18
CA GLY A 74 -6.21 -0.76 4.31
C GLY A 74 -6.93 0.48 3.76
N ARG A 75 -7.56 0.35 2.58
CA ARG A 75 -8.36 1.43 1.97
C ARG A 75 -9.60 1.77 2.78
N LYS A 76 -10.33 0.77 3.31
CA LYS A 76 -11.51 0.99 4.16
C LYS A 76 -11.12 1.74 5.44
N ILE A 77 -10.02 1.37 6.08
CA ILE A 77 -9.53 2.02 7.31
C ILE A 77 -9.27 3.51 7.05
N TRP A 78 -8.49 3.84 6.01
CA TRP A 78 -8.24 5.24 5.66
C TRP A 78 -9.50 5.99 5.22
N GLY A 79 -10.45 5.30 4.58
CA GLY A 79 -11.79 5.86 4.29
C GLY A 79 -12.57 6.23 5.55
N SER A 80 -12.53 5.38 6.58
CA SER A 80 -13.14 5.69 7.88
C SER A 80 -12.43 6.85 8.58
N ILE A 81 -11.10 6.93 8.52
CA ILE A 81 -10.33 8.06 9.06
C ILE A 81 -10.78 9.39 8.43
N ILE A 82 -11.08 9.44 7.12
CA ILE A 82 -11.63 10.65 6.47
C ILE A 82 -12.94 11.08 7.15
N ASN A 83 -13.88 10.15 7.30
CA ASN A 83 -15.20 10.45 7.85
C ASN A 83 -15.11 10.88 9.31
N SER A 84 -14.38 10.14 10.14
CA SER A 84 -14.16 10.48 11.55
C SER A 84 -13.45 11.83 11.71
N SER A 85 -12.50 12.16 10.83
CA SER A 85 -11.81 13.48 10.84
C SER A 85 -12.76 14.64 10.55
N ARG A 86 -13.66 14.49 9.57
CA ARG A 86 -14.68 15.50 9.25
C ARG A 86 -15.69 15.65 10.38
N MET A 87 -16.13 14.55 10.98
CA MET A 87 -17.01 14.56 12.16
C MET A 87 -16.34 15.24 13.35
N PHE A 88 -15.09 14.89 13.63
CA PHE A 88 -14.28 15.50 14.69
C PHE A 88 -14.18 17.00 14.51
N SER A 89 -13.80 17.47 13.31
CA SER A 89 -13.68 18.89 13.00
C SER A 89 -15.00 19.65 13.16
N THR A 90 -16.09 19.06 12.68
CA THR A 90 -17.43 19.64 12.82
C THR A 90 -17.82 19.80 14.29
N MET A 91 -17.58 18.77 15.11
CA MET A 91 -17.87 18.83 16.54
C MET A 91 -16.95 19.83 17.26
N VAL A 92 -15.65 19.85 16.98
CA VAL A 92 -14.71 20.84 17.56
C VAL A 92 -15.16 22.27 17.20
N LYS A 93 -15.58 22.51 15.96
CA LYS A 93 -16.04 23.83 15.52
C LYS A 93 -17.32 24.27 16.24
N HIS A 94 -18.31 23.39 16.37
CA HIS A 94 -19.67 23.76 16.77
C HIS A 94 -20.06 23.40 18.21
N PHE A 95 -19.49 22.36 18.80
CA PHE A 95 -19.84 21.92 20.16
C PHE A 95 -19.06 22.67 21.23
N ILE A 96 -17.79 23.02 20.94
CA ILE A 96 -16.99 23.83 21.87
C ILE A 96 -17.51 25.27 21.82
N VAL A 97 -18.04 25.75 22.94
CA VAL A 97 -18.58 27.12 23.09
C VAL A 97 -17.72 27.94 24.05
N ALA A 98 -17.90 29.26 24.02
CA ALA A 98 -17.25 30.17 24.97
C ALA A 98 -17.87 29.93 26.36
N GLY A 99 -17.25 29.07 27.16
CA GLY A 99 -17.50 28.95 28.59
C GLY A 99 -16.78 30.07 29.34
N GLU A 100 -15.82 29.72 30.19
CA GLU A 100 -14.96 30.69 30.89
C GLU A 100 -13.92 31.39 30.00
N LEU A 101 -13.74 30.91 28.76
CA LEU A 101 -12.73 31.38 27.82
C LEU A 101 -13.24 32.54 26.96
N THR A 102 -12.34 33.45 26.60
CA THR A 102 -12.63 34.47 25.60
C THR A 102 -12.82 33.85 24.21
N LYS A 103 -13.49 34.58 23.30
CA LYS A 103 -13.70 34.12 21.92
C LYS A 103 -12.39 33.89 21.16
N GLU A 104 -11.36 34.68 21.47
CA GLU A 104 -10.04 34.58 20.86
C GLU A 104 -9.29 33.33 21.34
N GLU A 105 -9.20 33.12 22.66
CA GLU A 105 -8.58 31.92 23.24
C GLU A 105 -9.26 30.63 22.78
N MET A 106 -10.59 30.63 22.67
CA MET A 106 -11.34 29.50 22.14
C MET A 106 -11.01 29.26 20.66
N GLY A 107 -10.87 30.32 19.86
CA GLY A 107 -10.47 30.23 18.46
C GLY A 107 -9.11 29.56 18.31
N ASP A 108 -8.15 29.95 19.15
CA ASP A 108 -6.81 29.38 19.17
C ASP A 108 -6.78 27.92 19.63
N ILE A 109 -7.57 27.56 20.65
CA ILE A 109 -7.69 26.16 21.09
C ILE A 109 -8.30 25.28 20.00
N LYS A 110 -9.39 25.74 19.35
CA LYS A 110 -9.99 25.01 18.23
C LYS A 110 -8.97 24.83 17.10
N ARG A 111 -8.24 25.89 16.73
CA ARG A 111 -7.19 25.80 15.70
C ARG A 111 -6.10 24.81 16.11
N ARG A 112 -5.62 24.86 17.35
CA ARG A 112 -4.61 23.94 17.88
C ARG A 112 -5.07 22.48 17.80
N ILE A 113 -6.30 22.18 18.19
CA ILE A 113 -6.86 20.82 18.13
C ILE A 113 -6.90 20.31 16.68
N ILE A 114 -7.39 21.12 15.75
CA ILE A 114 -7.47 20.75 14.32
C ILE A 114 -6.08 20.58 13.72
N TYR A 115 -5.15 21.48 14.01
CA TYR A 115 -3.78 21.38 13.50
C TYR A 115 -3.05 20.16 14.08
N ARG A 116 -3.23 19.86 15.37
CA ARG A 116 -2.69 18.61 15.95
C ARG A 116 -3.29 17.38 15.31
N HIS A 117 -4.58 17.40 14.97
CA HIS A 117 -5.22 16.31 14.23
C HIS A 117 -4.63 16.12 12.83
N ILE A 118 -4.35 17.22 12.11
CA ILE A 118 -3.63 17.16 10.83
C ILE A 118 -2.22 16.58 11.01
N ALA A 119 -1.49 17.01 12.04
CA ALA A 119 -0.16 16.46 12.36
C ALA A 119 -0.23 14.97 12.69
N TYR A 120 -1.27 14.52 13.40
CA TYR A 120 -1.53 13.11 13.67
C TYR A 120 -1.68 12.29 12.38
N LEU A 121 -2.45 12.78 11.40
CA LEU A 121 -2.66 12.07 10.13
C LEU A 121 -1.33 11.86 9.38
N TYR A 122 -0.52 12.91 9.28
CA TYR A 122 0.79 12.83 8.63
C TYR A 122 1.78 11.96 9.41
N THR A 123 1.75 12.03 10.74
CA THR A 123 2.59 11.19 11.60
C THR A 123 2.22 9.71 11.46
N LEU A 124 0.92 9.39 11.45
CA LEU A 124 0.42 8.02 11.24
C LEU A 124 0.85 7.50 9.87
N ARG A 125 0.74 8.33 8.82
CA ARG A 125 1.23 7.98 7.48
C ARG A 125 2.72 7.64 7.50
N GLU A 126 3.56 8.47 8.10
CA GLU A 126 5.01 8.22 8.18
C GLU A 126 5.33 6.94 8.97
N GLN A 127 4.63 6.69 10.08
CA GLN A 127 4.78 5.43 10.83
C GLN A 127 4.41 4.20 9.99
N LEU A 128 3.34 4.28 9.20
CA LEU A 128 2.92 3.18 8.32
C LEU A 128 3.86 3.02 7.12
N LEU A 129 4.58 4.05 6.69
CA LEU A 129 5.56 3.99 5.61
C LEU A 129 6.95 3.49 6.06
N ALA A 130 7.21 3.43 7.36
CA ALA A 130 8.45 2.92 7.91
C ALA A 130 8.66 1.47 7.46
N PRO A 131 9.81 1.13 6.83
CA PRO A 131 10.00 -0.20 6.26
C PRO A 131 10.13 -1.25 7.35
N THR A 132 9.41 -2.36 7.20
CA THR A 132 9.59 -3.56 8.05
C THR A 132 10.55 -4.55 7.38
N GLN A 133 11.11 -5.51 8.13
CA GLN A 133 12.14 -6.45 7.63
C GLN A 133 11.70 -7.35 6.47
N TRP A 134 10.39 -7.39 6.20
CA TRP A 134 9.78 -8.35 5.29
C TRP A 134 9.06 -7.71 4.10
N GLU A 135 9.18 -6.39 3.97
CA GLU A 135 8.70 -5.61 2.84
C GLU A 135 9.69 -5.62 1.68
N HIS A 136 9.20 -5.32 0.48
CA HIS A 136 10.02 -5.39 -0.74
C HIS A 136 11.24 -4.45 -0.72
N VAL A 137 11.22 -3.43 0.15
CA VAL A 137 12.28 -2.43 0.29
C VAL A 137 13.42 -2.91 1.21
N SER A 138 13.17 -3.86 2.12
CA SER A 138 14.15 -4.35 3.09
C SER A 138 14.85 -5.65 2.69
N LEU A 139 14.43 -6.29 1.60
CA LEU A 139 15.06 -7.48 1.06
C LEU A 139 16.50 -7.18 0.60
N GLN A 140 17.50 -7.85 1.20
CA GLN A 140 18.90 -7.75 0.79
C GLN A 140 19.13 -8.43 -0.57
N TRP A 141 20.11 -7.91 -1.32
CA TRP A 141 20.50 -8.24 -2.72
C TRP A 141 19.87 -7.33 -3.80
N ARG A 142 20.26 -7.50 -5.08
CA ARG A 142 20.02 -6.56 -6.22
C ARG A 142 18.58 -5.98 -6.32
N PHE A 143 17.58 -6.68 -5.78
CA PHE A 143 16.17 -6.26 -5.72
C PHE A 143 15.88 -5.16 -4.67
N GLY A 144 16.49 -5.17 -3.49
CA GLY A 144 16.30 -4.12 -2.46
C GLY A 144 16.83 -2.78 -2.91
N THR A 145 18.04 -2.74 -3.49
CA THR A 145 18.62 -1.52 -4.08
C THR A 145 17.81 -0.99 -5.26
N PHE A 146 17.14 -1.87 -6.03
CA PHE A 146 16.28 -1.47 -7.14
C PHE A 146 14.97 -0.88 -6.63
N ASN A 147 14.31 -1.52 -5.66
CA ASN A 147 13.06 -1.03 -5.05
C ASN A 147 13.27 0.25 -4.24
N GLN A 148 14.41 0.41 -3.56
CA GLN A 148 14.73 1.63 -2.83
C GLN A 148 15.09 2.79 -3.76
N ARG A 149 15.77 2.53 -4.88
CA ARG A 149 15.92 3.51 -5.97
C ARG A 149 14.56 3.86 -6.59
N ARG A 150 13.66 2.90 -6.75
CA ARG A 150 12.30 3.13 -7.29
C ARG A 150 11.43 3.92 -6.32
N LYS A 151 11.50 3.64 -5.01
CA LYS A 151 10.89 4.43 -3.93
C LYS A 151 11.41 5.87 -3.95
N ASN A 152 12.71 6.06 -4.04
CA ASN A 152 13.31 7.40 -4.07
C ASN A 152 13.04 8.16 -5.39
N GLN A 153 13.07 7.48 -6.55
CA GLN A 153 12.83 8.10 -7.85
C GLN A 153 11.34 8.38 -8.13
N LEU A 154 10.41 7.53 -7.67
CA LEU A 154 8.97 7.74 -7.86
C LEU A 154 8.34 8.56 -6.74
N LEU A 155 8.74 8.39 -5.48
CA LEU A 155 8.08 9.07 -4.35
C LEU A 155 8.72 10.41 -4.02
N ALA A 156 10.04 10.42 -3.77
CA ALA A 156 10.70 11.61 -3.25
C ALA A 156 10.94 12.68 -4.33
N ILE A 157 11.16 12.29 -5.59
CA ILE A 157 11.39 13.26 -6.68
C ILE A 157 10.08 13.81 -7.23
N ALA A 158 9.08 12.96 -7.48
CA ALA A 158 7.85 13.41 -8.13
C ALA A 158 6.99 14.31 -7.23
N TYR A 159 6.96 14.05 -5.92
CA TYR A 159 6.13 14.76 -4.95
C TYR A 159 6.93 15.65 -3.98
N LYS A 160 8.15 16.03 -4.36
CA LYS A 160 9.04 16.81 -3.50
C LYS A 160 8.42 18.12 -3.03
N GLU A 161 7.83 18.87 -3.95
CA GLU A 161 7.19 20.17 -3.66
C GLU A 161 6.08 20.04 -2.60
N GLU A 162 5.28 18.98 -2.68
CA GLU A 162 4.21 18.74 -1.72
C GLU A 162 4.75 18.32 -0.34
N PHE A 163 5.87 17.60 -0.27
CA PHE A 163 6.53 17.29 0.99
C PHE A 163 7.16 18.54 1.63
N ASP A 164 7.85 19.35 0.83
CA ASP A 164 8.44 20.62 1.27
C ASP A 164 7.34 21.57 1.79
N GLU A 165 6.16 21.59 1.14
CA GLU A 165 4.99 22.35 1.60
C GLU A 165 4.50 21.86 2.98
N ILE A 166 4.37 20.55 3.19
CA ILE A 166 3.91 19.97 4.47
C ILE A 166 4.87 20.33 5.60
N GLU A 167 6.18 20.22 5.36
CA GLU A 167 7.20 20.55 6.34
C GLU A 167 7.19 22.04 6.69
N SER A 168 6.95 22.91 5.70
CA SER A 168 6.90 24.36 5.90
C SER A 168 5.73 24.85 6.77
N LYS A 169 4.59 24.16 6.74
CA LYS A 169 3.36 24.63 7.41
C LYS A 169 3.33 24.44 8.92
N LYS A 170 4.26 23.66 9.50
CA LYS A 170 4.41 23.42 10.96
C LYS A 170 3.10 23.45 11.76
N TYR A 171 2.31 22.38 11.65
CA TYR A 171 1.02 22.26 12.35
C TYR A 171 1.11 22.14 13.88
N ILE A 172 2.27 21.80 14.40
CA ILE A 172 2.53 21.65 15.84
C ILE A 172 3.70 22.53 16.24
N SER A 173 3.69 23.01 17.48
CA SER A 173 4.76 23.88 17.98
C SER A 173 6.08 23.11 18.14
N ASP A 174 7.21 23.82 18.10
CA ASP A 174 8.53 23.20 18.30
C ASP A 174 8.64 22.55 19.71
N GLU A 175 7.87 23.02 20.69
CA GLU A 175 7.76 22.40 22.02
C GLU A 175 7.02 21.06 21.98
N GLU A 176 5.89 20.99 21.27
CA GLU A 176 5.14 19.75 21.07
C GLU A 176 5.97 18.73 20.27
N ILE A 177 6.71 19.17 19.24
CA ILE A 177 7.60 18.31 18.46
C ILE A 177 8.62 17.61 19.36
N LYS A 178 9.28 18.36 20.26
CA LYS A 178 10.24 17.80 21.23
C LYS A 178 9.60 16.79 22.17
N LEU A 179 8.35 17.03 22.56
CA LEU A 179 7.59 16.16 23.46
C LEU A 179 7.35 14.77 22.83
N TYR A 180 7.16 14.72 21.51
CA TYR A 180 6.95 13.48 20.77
C TYR A 180 8.24 12.84 20.24
N GLU A 181 9.38 13.53 20.24
CA GLU A 181 10.61 13.08 19.57
C GLU A 181 11.08 11.70 20.06
N ASN A 182 11.01 11.47 21.37
CA ASN A 182 11.46 10.23 22.02
C ASN A 182 10.36 9.16 22.18
N MET A 183 9.16 9.41 21.63
CA MET A 183 8.03 8.51 21.80
C MET A 183 8.05 7.41 20.74
N VAL A 184 7.87 6.15 21.16
CA VAL A 184 7.81 4.99 20.26
C VAL A 184 6.63 5.10 19.30
N ASN A 185 5.44 5.47 19.81
CA ASN A 185 4.25 5.68 18.99
C ASN A 185 3.77 7.13 19.05
N LYS A 186 4.39 7.99 18.24
CA LYS A 186 4.08 9.42 18.14
C LYS A 186 2.60 9.72 17.84
N ALA A 187 1.99 8.99 16.90
CA ALA A 187 0.58 9.22 16.54
C ALA A 187 -0.37 8.96 17.71
N THR A 188 -0.15 7.87 18.47
CA THR A 188 -0.93 7.59 19.70
C THR A 188 -0.80 8.71 20.73
N GLN A 189 0.40 9.25 20.93
CA GLN A 189 0.61 10.35 21.88
C GLN A 189 -0.10 11.64 21.46
N MET A 190 -0.23 11.89 20.14
CA MET A 190 -1.02 13.02 19.65
C MET A 190 -2.52 12.87 19.94
N LEU A 191 -3.07 11.65 19.84
CA LEU A 191 -4.47 11.38 20.21
C LEU A 191 -4.70 11.49 21.74
N ASP A 192 -3.72 11.07 22.54
CA ASP A 192 -3.74 11.24 23.99
C ASP A 192 -3.80 12.73 24.37
N MET A 193 -2.96 13.55 23.74
CA MET A 193 -2.96 14.99 23.94
C MET A 193 -4.29 15.64 23.50
N GLN A 194 -4.93 15.14 22.44
CA GLN A 194 -6.28 15.59 22.06
C GLN A 194 -7.32 15.24 23.14
N THR A 195 -7.22 14.06 23.77
CA THR A 195 -8.08 13.66 24.89
C THR A 195 -7.88 14.58 26.10
N SER A 196 -6.64 14.97 26.39
CA SER A 196 -6.32 15.96 27.43
C SER A 196 -6.96 17.33 27.17
N ASP A 197 -6.92 17.80 25.92
CA ASP A 197 -7.60 19.04 25.51
C ASP A 197 -9.14 18.96 25.71
N MET A 198 -9.75 17.81 25.42
CA MET A 198 -11.19 17.61 25.67
C MET A 198 -11.52 17.66 27.16
N SER A 199 -10.66 17.07 28.02
CA SER A 199 -10.82 17.13 29.47
C SER A 199 -10.67 18.56 30.01
N LEU A 200 -9.72 19.33 29.49
CA LEU A 200 -9.53 20.73 29.85
C LEU A 200 -10.74 21.58 29.47
N LEU A 201 -11.28 21.41 28.26
CA LEU A 201 -12.45 22.15 27.79
C LEU A 201 -13.71 21.82 28.60
N PHE A 202 -13.88 20.56 29.02
CA PHE A 202 -14.95 20.17 29.94
C PHE A 202 -14.81 20.86 31.30
N ARG A 203 -13.60 20.89 31.88
CA ARG A 203 -13.34 21.55 33.17
C ARG A 203 -13.55 23.07 33.14
N LYS A 204 -13.43 23.69 31.96
CA LYS A 204 -13.65 25.13 31.74
C LYS A 204 -15.07 25.47 31.29
N ASP A 205 -16.02 24.55 31.46
CA ASP A 205 -17.42 24.68 31.04
C ASP A 205 -17.60 25.04 29.55
N CYS A 206 -16.63 24.70 28.71
CA CYS A 206 -16.69 24.91 27.26
C CYS A 206 -17.36 23.73 26.53
N LEU A 207 -17.55 22.62 27.24
CA LEU A 207 -18.23 21.40 26.79
C LEU A 207 -19.14 20.89 27.91
N ASN A 208 -20.32 20.40 27.55
CA ASN A 208 -21.13 19.60 28.47
C ASN A 208 -20.74 18.12 28.42
N MET A 209 -21.21 17.33 29.39
CA MET A 209 -20.87 15.90 29.51
C MET A 209 -21.24 15.10 28.26
N MET A 210 -22.41 15.35 27.67
CA MET A 210 -22.86 14.62 26.46
C MET A 210 -21.96 14.94 25.25
N GLN A 211 -21.55 16.20 25.08
CA GLN A 211 -20.64 16.62 24.02
C GLN A 211 -19.24 16.04 24.23
N GLN A 212 -18.74 16.04 25.46
CA GLN A 212 -17.45 15.45 25.80
C GLN A 212 -17.43 13.96 25.47
N VAL A 213 -18.46 13.21 25.87
CA VAL A 213 -18.59 11.77 25.55
C VAL A 213 -18.60 11.57 24.02
N LYS A 214 -19.37 12.36 23.27
CA LYS A 214 -19.44 12.24 21.81
C LYS A 214 -18.12 12.55 21.10
N LEU A 215 -17.36 13.53 21.60
CA LEU A 215 -16.02 13.83 21.10
C LEU A 215 -15.04 12.70 21.45
N GLN A 216 -15.12 12.14 22.66
CA GLN A 216 -14.28 11.01 23.06
C GLN A 216 -14.57 9.75 22.23
N ASP A 217 -15.84 9.47 21.89
CA ASP A 217 -16.21 8.36 21.00
C ASP A 217 -15.44 8.46 19.66
N ILE A 218 -15.36 9.66 19.08
CA ILE A 218 -14.63 9.87 17.82
C ILE A 218 -13.11 9.70 18.01
N LEU A 219 -12.55 10.15 19.14
CA LEU A 219 -11.13 9.91 19.44
C LEU A 219 -10.83 8.42 19.59
N ASN A 220 -11.74 7.66 20.22
CA ASN A 220 -11.66 6.21 20.32
C ASN A 220 -11.71 5.54 18.93
N ASP A 221 -12.54 6.03 18.02
CA ASP A 221 -12.56 5.55 16.63
C ASP A 221 -11.19 5.72 15.94
N PHE A 222 -10.47 6.82 16.19
CA PHE A 222 -9.12 6.99 15.64
C PHE A 222 -8.12 5.99 16.20
N TYR A 223 -8.18 5.67 17.51
CA TYR A 223 -7.36 4.59 18.08
C TYR A 223 -7.66 3.25 17.42
N ASP A 224 -8.94 2.94 17.20
CA ASP A 224 -9.37 1.71 16.52
C ASP A 224 -8.87 1.64 15.08
N HIS A 225 -8.98 2.73 14.34
CA HIS A 225 -8.49 2.81 12.96
C HIS A 225 -6.96 2.70 12.89
N GLN A 226 -6.24 3.39 13.76
CA GLN A 226 -4.79 3.29 13.88
C GLN A 226 -4.37 1.85 14.22
N GLY A 227 -4.98 1.22 15.22
CA GLY A 227 -4.68 -0.15 15.61
C GLY A 227 -4.94 -1.16 14.49
N LYS A 228 -6.03 -0.99 13.73
CA LYS A 228 -6.32 -1.82 12.53
C LYS A 228 -5.24 -1.63 11.44
N ALA A 229 -4.81 -0.39 11.16
CA ALA A 229 -3.77 -0.12 10.17
C ALA A 229 -2.41 -0.69 10.61
N GLU A 230 -2.04 -0.49 11.88
CA GLU A 230 -0.81 -1.04 12.45
C GLU A 230 -0.80 -2.57 12.42
N ARG A 231 -1.94 -3.22 12.66
CA ARG A 231 -2.05 -4.67 12.55
C ARG A 231 -1.74 -5.15 11.14
N ILE A 232 -2.29 -4.50 10.11
CA ILE A 232 -1.98 -4.82 8.71
C ILE A 232 -0.49 -4.64 8.44
N LYS A 233 0.13 -3.56 8.94
CA LYS A 233 1.56 -3.28 8.75
C LYS A 233 2.46 -4.28 9.48
N LYS A 234 2.16 -4.61 10.74
CA LYS A 234 3.00 -5.44 11.63
C LYS A 234 2.85 -6.94 11.38
N PHE A 235 1.67 -7.39 10.92
CA PHE A 235 1.38 -8.81 10.74
C PHE A 235 1.16 -9.12 9.25
N PRO A 236 2.18 -9.65 8.55
CA PRO A 236 2.07 -10.05 7.15
C PRO A 236 1.17 -11.28 6.97
N LEU A 237 0.83 -11.61 5.71
CA LEU A 237 0.15 -12.86 5.37
C LEU A 237 0.99 -14.02 5.92
N PRO A 238 0.40 -15.10 6.46
CA PRO A 238 1.20 -16.17 7.02
C PRO A 238 2.23 -16.67 6.01
N ARG A 239 3.51 -16.58 6.38
CA ARG A 239 4.65 -16.70 5.46
C ARG A 239 4.70 -18.02 4.71
N GLN A 240 4.13 -19.07 5.29
CA GLN A 240 3.96 -20.35 4.63
C GLN A 240 3.17 -20.20 3.33
N TYR A 241 2.04 -19.47 3.34
CA TYR A 241 1.25 -19.24 2.13
C TYR A 241 2.02 -18.45 1.07
N GLY A 242 2.71 -17.40 1.49
CA GLY A 242 3.53 -16.58 0.59
C GLY A 242 4.65 -17.39 -0.06
N SER A 243 5.48 -18.06 0.75
CA SER A 243 6.66 -18.80 0.30
C SER A 243 6.31 -20.04 -0.53
N PHE A 244 5.28 -20.81 -0.14
CA PHE A 244 4.90 -22.00 -0.90
C PHE A 244 4.27 -21.64 -2.25
N SER A 245 3.53 -20.52 -2.35
CA SER A 245 3.04 -20.03 -3.65
C SER A 245 4.16 -19.82 -4.65
N PHE A 246 5.20 -19.09 -4.22
CA PHE A 246 6.39 -18.83 -5.03
C PHE A 246 7.09 -20.13 -5.45
N ILE A 247 7.30 -21.06 -4.50
CA ILE A 247 7.91 -22.37 -4.78
C ILE A 247 7.11 -23.16 -5.81
N PHE A 248 5.79 -23.20 -5.67
CA PHE A 248 4.91 -23.95 -6.58
C PHE A 248 4.91 -23.36 -7.98
N VAL A 249 4.84 -22.03 -8.10
CA VAL A 249 4.98 -21.33 -9.39
C VAL A 249 6.35 -21.60 -10.01
N ALA A 250 7.43 -21.54 -9.21
CA ALA A 250 8.77 -21.82 -9.70
C ALA A 250 8.91 -23.26 -10.22
N ILE A 251 8.40 -24.26 -9.49
CA ILE A 251 8.39 -25.66 -9.92
C ILE A 251 7.59 -25.81 -11.20
N PHE A 252 6.38 -25.24 -11.28
CA PHE A 252 5.54 -25.35 -12.47
C PHE A 252 6.20 -24.73 -13.69
N VAL A 253 6.71 -23.50 -13.59
CA VAL A 253 7.38 -22.79 -14.69
C VAL A 253 8.67 -23.49 -15.11
N PHE A 254 9.40 -24.07 -14.17
CA PHE A 254 10.57 -24.90 -14.48
C PHE A 254 10.18 -26.15 -15.28
N LEU A 255 9.10 -26.84 -14.89
CA LEU A 255 8.64 -28.07 -15.53
C LEU A 255 7.92 -27.84 -16.87
N LEU A 256 7.36 -26.65 -17.07
CA LEU A 256 6.54 -26.27 -18.22
C LEU A 256 7.12 -26.66 -19.61
N PRO A 257 8.39 -26.35 -19.96
CA PRO A 257 8.94 -26.72 -21.27
C PRO A 257 8.98 -28.23 -21.50
N PHE A 258 9.24 -29.04 -20.48
CA PHE A 258 9.37 -30.49 -20.62
C PHE A 258 8.04 -31.16 -20.98
N GLY A 259 6.90 -30.58 -20.61
CA GLY A 259 5.60 -31.05 -21.06
C GLY A 259 5.20 -30.50 -22.43
N LEU A 260 5.44 -29.20 -22.68
CA LEU A 260 5.01 -28.54 -23.93
C LEU A 260 5.75 -29.07 -25.17
N VAL A 261 7.06 -29.25 -25.07
CA VAL A 261 7.90 -29.62 -26.23
C VAL A 261 7.46 -30.97 -26.82
N GLY A 262 7.10 -31.93 -25.96
CA GLY A 262 6.60 -33.23 -26.39
C GLY A 262 5.27 -33.15 -27.14
N GLU A 263 4.32 -32.33 -26.68
CA GLU A 263 3.01 -32.16 -27.33
C GLU A 263 3.13 -31.48 -28.69
N PHE A 264 3.94 -30.43 -28.81
CA PHE A 264 4.15 -29.75 -30.08
C PHE A 264 4.94 -30.61 -31.09
N ASN A 265 5.82 -31.50 -30.62
CA ASN A 265 6.50 -32.46 -31.49
C ASN A 265 5.55 -33.49 -32.11
N LYS A 266 4.48 -33.91 -31.41
CA LYS A 266 3.49 -34.85 -31.94
C LYS A 266 2.72 -34.31 -33.14
N LEU A 267 2.61 -32.99 -33.26
CA LEU A 267 1.96 -32.31 -34.40
C LEU A 267 2.78 -32.42 -35.70
N GLY A 268 4.06 -32.80 -35.60
CA GLY A 268 4.96 -32.98 -36.75
C GLY A 268 5.50 -31.67 -37.36
N GLY A 269 6.45 -31.83 -38.28
CA GLY A 269 7.09 -30.71 -38.97
C GLY A 269 7.83 -29.75 -38.04
N ASN A 270 7.70 -28.44 -38.30
CA ASN A 270 8.34 -27.38 -37.53
C ASN A 270 7.52 -26.92 -36.30
N ALA A 271 6.45 -27.65 -35.94
CA ALA A 271 5.55 -27.24 -34.88
C ALA A 271 6.22 -27.17 -33.49
N ILE A 272 7.33 -27.89 -33.30
CA ILE A 272 8.16 -27.88 -32.09
C ILE A 272 8.52 -26.45 -31.67
N TRP A 273 8.81 -25.56 -32.62
CA TRP A 273 9.22 -24.18 -32.34
C TRP A 273 8.10 -23.34 -31.71
N PHE A 274 6.83 -23.72 -31.88
CA PHE A 274 5.70 -23.07 -31.20
C PHE A 274 5.66 -23.36 -29.70
N SER A 275 6.35 -24.40 -29.21
CA SER A 275 6.46 -24.62 -27.76
C SER A 275 7.04 -23.39 -27.04
N ILE A 276 7.96 -22.66 -27.68
CA ILE A 276 8.61 -21.47 -27.10
C ILE A 276 7.61 -20.34 -26.84
N PRO A 277 6.95 -19.72 -27.84
CA PRO A 277 6.04 -18.61 -27.58
C PRO A 277 4.87 -18.99 -26.67
N PHE A 278 4.33 -20.21 -26.80
CA PHE A 278 3.24 -20.66 -25.92
C PHE A 278 3.71 -20.88 -24.48
N GLY A 279 4.86 -21.50 -24.28
CA GLY A 279 5.42 -21.71 -22.94
C GLY A 279 5.85 -20.42 -22.27
N VAL A 280 6.39 -19.46 -23.04
CA VAL A 280 6.69 -18.12 -22.52
C VAL A 280 5.42 -17.42 -22.06
N ILE A 281 4.34 -17.44 -22.85
CA ILE A 281 3.06 -16.81 -22.48
C ILE A 281 2.49 -17.47 -21.22
N ILE A 282 2.41 -18.80 -21.17
CA ILE A 282 1.87 -19.53 -20.02
C ILE A 282 2.72 -19.23 -18.77
N GLY A 283 4.04 -19.38 -18.86
CA GLY A 283 4.94 -19.11 -17.73
C GLY A 283 4.86 -17.66 -17.26
N TRP A 284 4.76 -16.71 -18.20
CA TRP A 284 4.62 -15.30 -17.89
C TRP A 284 3.31 -14.99 -17.15
N ILE A 285 2.20 -15.62 -17.53
CA ILE A 285 0.92 -15.48 -16.81
C ILE A 285 1.05 -15.90 -15.35
N TYR A 286 1.64 -17.07 -15.06
CA TYR A 286 1.81 -17.54 -13.67
C TYR A 286 2.74 -16.64 -12.86
N VAL A 287 3.84 -16.18 -13.47
CA VAL A 287 4.76 -15.23 -12.82
C VAL A 287 4.06 -13.91 -12.50
N VAL A 288 3.29 -13.36 -13.45
CA VAL A 288 2.51 -12.13 -13.24
C VAL A 288 1.47 -12.32 -12.15
N MET A 289 0.77 -13.45 -12.12
CA MET A 289 -0.20 -13.76 -11.07
C MET A 289 0.44 -13.76 -9.68
N GLU A 290 1.60 -14.40 -9.54
CA GLU A 290 2.36 -14.42 -8.27
C GLU A 290 2.80 -13.02 -7.86
N MET A 291 3.33 -12.22 -8.79
CA MET A 291 3.73 -10.84 -8.53
C MET A 291 2.56 -9.97 -8.08
N ILE A 292 1.40 -10.05 -8.75
CA ILE A 292 0.23 -9.24 -8.39
C ILE A 292 -0.20 -9.51 -6.94
N GLY A 293 -0.19 -10.78 -6.52
CA GLY A 293 -0.47 -11.16 -5.13
C GLY A 293 0.53 -10.55 -4.15
N ASP A 294 1.83 -10.73 -4.45
CA ASP A 294 2.93 -10.26 -3.60
C ASP A 294 2.90 -8.74 -3.40
N TYR A 295 2.77 -7.97 -4.49
CA TYR A 295 2.68 -6.51 -4.41
C TYR A 295 1.40 -6.03 -3.72
N SER A 296 0.28 -6.74 -3.86
CA SER A 296 -0.99 -6.34 -3.21
C SER A 296 -1.04 -6.67 -1.72
N GLU A 297 -0.13 -7.52 -1.23
CA GLU A 297 -0.13 -7.98 0.15
C GLU A 297 0.13 -6.85 1.17
N ASN A 298 0.94 -5.86 0.80
CA ASN A 298 1.40 -4.79 1.69
C ASN A 298 0.92 -3.40 1.23
N PRO A 299 -0.17 -2.86 1.81
CA PRO A 299 -0.80 -1.64 1.30
C PRO A 299 -0.14 -0.32 1.69
N PHE A 300 0.96 -0.36 2.45
CA PHE A 300 1.59 0.81 3.09
C PHE A 300 3.11 0.90 2.86
N GLU A 301 3.63 0.38 1.75
CA GLU A 301 5.05 0.48 1.40
C GLU A 301 5.41 1.82 0.72
N GLY A 302 4.39 2.49 0.17
CA GLY A 302 4.50 3.67 -0.67
C GLY A 302 4.67 3.32 -2.14
N LEU A 303 4.23 2.15 -2.60
CA LEU A 303 4.30 1.76 -4.00
C LEU A 303 3.11 2.29 -4.82
N PHE A 304 3.19 2.18 -6.15
CA PHE A 304 2.15 2.71 -7.03
C PHE A 304 0.79 2.02 -6.84
N ASN A 305 0.76 0.79 -6.32
CA ASN A 305 -0.44 -0.02 -6.11
C ASN A 305 -1.03 0.16 -4.70
N ASP A 306 -0.33 0.88 -3.83
CA ASP A 306 -0.69 1.07 -2.43
C ASP A 306 -1.79 2.11 -2.24
N VAL A 307 -2.32 2.14 -1.01
CA VAL A 307 -3.29 3.14 -0.56
C VAL A 307 -2.67 4.53 -0.70
N PRO A 308 -3.36 5.49 -1.34
CA PRO A 308 -2.83 6.82 -1.59
C PRO A 308 -2.94 7.70 -0.32
N MET A 309 -2.16 7.35 0.71
CA MET A 309 -2.23 7.97 2.03
C MET A 309 -1.92 9.47 1.98
N LEU A 310 -1.03 9.92 1.09
CA LEU A 310 -0.68 11.34 0.98
C LEU A 310 -1.88 12.16 0.48
N SER A 311 -2.51 11.72 -0.60
CA SER A 311 -3.72 12.34 -1.14
C SER A 311 -4.85 12.31 -0.13
N ILE A 312 -5.01 11.21 0.62
CA ILE A 312 -6.05 11.12 1.65
C ILE A 312 -5.79 12.12 2.78
N CYS A 313 -4.55 12.20 3.30
CA CYS A 313 -4.17 13.19 4.30
C CYS A 313 -4.42 14.62 3.80
N ARG A 314 -4.00 14.94 2.57
CA ARG A 314 -4.22 16.26 1.96
C ARG A 314 -5.70 16.58 1.77
N THR A 315 -6.53 15.62 1.38
CA THR A 315 -7.99 15.83 1.29
C THR A 315 -8.57 16.18 2.66
N ILE A 316 -8.20 15.45 3.70
CA ILE A 316 -8.66 15.74 5.07
C ILE A 316 -8.14 17.11 5.53
N GLU A 317 -6.87 17.42 5.30
CA GLU A 317 -6.24 18.71 5.61
C GLU A 317 -7.01 19.88 4.97
N ILE A 318 -7.32 19.78 3.67
CA ILE A 318 -8.10 20.79 2.95
C ILE A 318 -9.48 20.99 3.58
N ASP A 319 -10.22 19.90 3.81
CA ASP A 319 -11.56 19.97 4.38
C ASP A 319 -11.54 20.64 5.77
N LEU A 320 -10.59 20.24 6.62
CA LEU A 320 -10.45 20.73 7.99
C LEU A 320 -10.08 22.23 8.03
N LEU A 321 -9.12 22.65 7.21
CA LEU A 321 -8.71 24.05 7.11
C LEU A 321 -9.85 24.92 6.56
N GLN A 322 -10.57 24.46 5.54
CA GLN A 322 -11.75 25.16 5.00
C GLN A 322 -12.88 25.25 6.04
N MET A 323 -13.15 24.18 6.79
CA MET A 323 -14.13 24.21 7.87
C MET A 323 -13.77 25.25 8.94
N MET A 324 -12.49 25.44 9.24
CA MET A 324 -12.01 26.47 10.17
C MET A 324 -11.97 27.90 9.58
N GLY A 325 -12.22 28.06 8.28
CA GLY A 325 -12.13 29.34 7.59
C GLY A 325 -10.69 29.82 7.39
N ASP A 326 -9.72 28.90 7.38
CA ASP A 326 -8.32 29.22 7.12
C ASP A 326 -8.14 29.72 5.68
N LYS A 327 -7.25 30.69 5.49
CA LYS A 327 -6.92 31.24 4.16
C LYS A 327 -5.80 30.46 3.48
N ASN A 328 -4.96 29.77 4.25
CA ASN A 328 -3.79 29.05 3.73
C ASN A 328 -4.11 27.57 3.45
N VAL A 329 -5.13 27.33 2.64
CA VAL A 329 -5.55 25.98 2.25
C VAL A 329 -4.64 25.47 1.11
N PRO A 330 -4.01 24.29 1.26
CA PRO A 330 -3.15 23.74 0.22
C PRO A 330 -3.94 23.26 -0.99
N ALA A 331 -3.26 23.05 -2.11
CA ALA A 331 -3.86 22.40 -3.28
C ALA A 331 -4.02 20.88 -3.08
N ALA A 332 -5.05 20.30 -3.72
CA ALA A 332 -5.25 18.86 -3.73
C ALA A 332 -4.11 18.14 -4.49
N ILE A 333 -3.69 16.97 -3.99
CA ILE A 333 -2.68 16.15 -4.66
C ILE A 333 -3.24 15.65 -5.98
N LYS A 334 -2.52 15.92 -7.07
CA LYS A 334 -2.86 15.41 -8.40
C LYS A 334 -2.05 14.14 -8.71
N PRO A 335 -2.60 13.21 -9.51
CA PRO A 335 -1.82 12.09 -10.00
C PRO A 335 -0.63 12.58 -10.82
N LYS A 336 0.58 12.09 -10.52
CA LYS A 336 1.80 12.33 -11.29
C LYS A 336 2.23 11.00 -11.91
N ASN A 337 2.45 10.98 -13.23
CA ASN A 337 2.77 9.76 -13.99
C ASN A 337 1.73 8.63 -13.79
N ASP A 338 0.43 8.94 -13.87
CA ASP A 338 -0.70 8.01 -13.67
C ASP A 338 -0.82 7.38 -12.27
N VAL A 339 0.01 7.82 -11.31
CA VAL A 339 0.02 7.35 -9.92
C VAL A 339 -0.43 8.49 -9.01
N LEU A 340 -1.35 8.19 -8.10
CA LEU A 340 -1.75 9.04 -6.99
C LEU A 340 -1.16 8.49 -5.69
N MET A 341 -0.48 9.33 -4.93
CA MET A 341 0.16 8.97 -3.67
C MET A 341 -0.69 9.18 -2.45
#